data_AF-A0A1M6BPE1-F1
#
_entry.id   AF-A0A1M6BPE1-F1
#
_cell.length_a   1.000
_cell.length_b   1.000
_cell.length_c   1.000
_cell.angle_alpha   90.00
_cell.angle_beta   90.00
_cell.angle_gamma   90.00
#
_symmetry.space_group_name_H-M   'P 1'
#
loop_
_entity.id
_entity.type
_entity.pdbx_description
1 polymer ?
#
loop_
_entity_poly.entity_id
_entity_poly.type
_entity_poly.pdbx_seq_one_letter_code
_entity_poly.pdbx_strand_id
1 'polypeptide(L)'
;MHQARRPHVLVFHDAERLSERDNPLDDYHSAFHTTDTTPDDEHGAEGHTSAVSAVEDAIAFMTLLGWPAAAARAGVEHVCQALARAGSRQSAFEVLRRDRHAQALLDLDGEAWSALLKTLLGNQAPGMSATTAGRGILLRLLIGETLPVLLHDDDLVLTVALAAPGSGRS
;
A
#
# COMPACT_ATOMS: atom_id res chain seq x y z
N MET A 1 -11.72 30.06 70.55
CA MET A 1 -10.82 30.43 69.43
C MET A 1 -10.62 29.21 68.56
N HIS A 2 -10.94 29.34 67.27
CA HIS A 2 -10.94 28.28 66.26
C HIS A 2 -9.56 27.63 66.11
N GLN A 3 -9.43 26.33 66.35
CA GLN A 3 -8.25 25.56 65.98
C GLN A 3 -8.46 24.99 64.57
N ALA A 4 -7.69 25.50 63.61
CA ALA A 4 -7.75 25.10 62.22
C ALA A 4 -7.29 23.64 62.04
N ARG A 5 -8.07 22.82 61.35
CA ARG A 5 -7.67 21.47 60.93
C ARG A 5 -6.72 21.59 59.73
N ARG A 6 -5.50 21.04 59.85
CA ARG A 6 -4.56 20.86 58.72
C ARG A 6 -5.00 19.65 57.89
N PRO A 7 -5.15 19.77 56.55
CA PRO A 7 -5.38 18.61 55.71
C PRO A 7 -4.06 17.83 55.55
N HIS A 8 -4.13 16.52 55.79
CA HIS A 8 -3.07 15.57 55.47
C HIS A 8 -3.00 15.44 53.95
N VAL A 9 -1.93 15.95 53.33
CA VAL A 9 -1.59 15.67 51.94
C VAL A 9 -0.24 14.96 51.92
N LEU A 10 -0.32 13.64 51.93
CA LEU A 10 0.71 12.68 51.52
C LEU A 10 -0.16 11.60 50.84
N VAL A 11 -0.02 11.29 49.56
CA VAL A 11 1.15 10.75 48.90
C VAL A 11 1.07 11.16 47.43
N PHE A 12 2.03 11.95 46.95
CA PHE A 12 2.32 11.94 45.52
C PHE A 12 3.03 10.62 45.26
N HIS A 13 2.46 9.79 44.38
CA HIS A 13 3.25 8.75 43.74
C HIS A 13 4.38 9.48 42.99
N ASP A 14 5.62 9.25 43.40
CA ASP A 14 6.74 9.49 42.49
C ASP A 14 6.43 8.67 41.23
N ALA A 15 6.21 9.37 40.12
CA ALA A 15 6.08 8.73 38.83
C ALA A 15 7.49 8.30 38.42
N GLU A 16 7.93 7.13 38.90
CA GLU A 16 9.13 6.49 38.37
C GLU A 16 8.97 6.37 36.86
N ARG A 17 9.92 6.95 36.11
CA ARG A 17 9.90 6.87 34.66
C ARG A 17 10.35 5.47 34.29
N LEU A 18 9.64 4.84 33.34
CA LEU A 18 9.96 3.48 32.86
C LEU A 18 11.43 3.30 32.40
N SER A 19 12.13 4.41 32.12
CA SER A 19 13.54 4.47 31.73
C SER A 19 14.55 4.29 32.87
N GLU A 20 14.14 4.35 34.15
CA GLU A 20 15.03 4.16 35.30
C GLU A 20 15.16 2.68 35.74
N ARG A 21 14.36 1.78 35.16
CA ARG A 21 14.51 0.34 35.39
C ARG A 21 15.52 -0.25 34.41
N ASP A 22 16.65 -0.68 34.96
CA ASP A 22 17.69 -1.45 34.26
C ASP A 22 17.31 -2.95 34.11
N ASN A 23 16.03 -3.27 34.19
CA ASN A 23 15.53 -4.64 34.08
C ASN A 23 14.89 -4.84 32.70
N PRO A 24 15.43 -5.74 31.86
CA PRO A 24 14.85 -6.00 30.54
C PRO A 24 13.38 -6.44 30.66
N LEU A 25 12.57 -6.00 29.69
CA LEU A 25 11.12 -6.23 29.67
C LEU A 25 10.75 -7.72 29.66
N ASP A 26 11.63 -8.55 29.11
CA ASP A 26 11.43 -9.99 28.95
C ASP A 26 11.29 -10.69 30.31
N ASP A 27 11.95 -10.21 31.35
CA ASP A 27 11.90 -10.82 32.69
C ASP A 27 10.54 -10.65 33.42
N TYR A 28 9.65 -9.78 32.92
CA TYR A 28 8.39 -9.48 33.61
C TYR A 28 7.26 -10.47 33.32
N HIS A 29 7.21 -11.03 32.11
CA HIS A 29 6.15 -11.96 31.73
C HIS A 29 6.55 -12.79 30.52
N SER A 30 6.19 -14.07 30.51
CA SER A 30 6.50 -14.99 29.40
C SER A 30 5.92 -14.55 28.05
N ALA A 31 4.89 -13.69 28.03
CA ALA A 31 4.36 -13.10 26.79
C ALA A 31 5.29 -12.04 26.17
N PHE A 32 6.27 -11.53 26.92
CA PHE A 32 7.30 -10.62 26.43
C PHE A 32 8.58 -11.35 26.02
N HIS A 33 8.67 -12.67 26.24
CA HIS A 33 9.79 -13.46 25.74
C HIS A 33 9.74 -13.50 24.22
N THR A 34 10.62 -12.74 23.57
CA THR A 34 10.89 -12.91 22.15
C THR A 34 11.83 -14.10 22.01
N THR A 35 11.33 -15.20 21.46
CA THR A 35 12.22 -16.29 21.04
C THR A 35 12.93 -15.80 19.78
N ASP A 36 14.24 -15.59 19.87
CA ASP A 36 15.09 -15.35 18.71
C ASP A 36 15.15 -16.65 17.89
N THR A 37 14.10 -16.86 17.09
CA THR A 37 14.12 -17.84 16.03
C THR A 37 14.88 -17.16 14.91
N THR A 38 16.19 -17.42 14.83
CA THR A 38 16.94 -17.18 13.59
C THR A 38 16.14 -17.80 12.45
N PRO A 39 15.63 -17.02 11.48
CA PRO A 39 14.95 -17.59 10.35
C PRO A 39 16.00 -18.29 9.50
N ASP A 40 16.13 -19.60 9.70
CA ASP A 40 16.41 -20.49 8.58
C ASP A 40 15.27 -20.28 7.57
N ASP A 41 15.60 -20.30 6.28
CA ASP A 41 14.78 -19.85 5.15
C ASP A 41 13.42 -20.59 5.01
N GLU A 42 12.50 -20.39 5.94
CA GLU A 42 11.11 -20.80 5.86
C GLU A 42 10.25 -19.56 5.65
N HIS A 43 9.77 -19.41 4.42
CA HIS A 43 8.75 -18.45 4.05
C HIS A 43 7.51 -18.67 4.93
N GLY A 44 7.42 -17.90 6.02
CA GLY A 44 6.19 -17.70 6.80
C GLY A 44 5.13 -17.03 5.94
N ALA A 45 4.49 -17.82 5.07
CA ALA A 45 3.32 -17.44 4.30
C ALA A 45 2.08 -17.43 5.20
N GLU A 46 2.05 -16.53 6.18
CA GLU A 46 0.80 -16.15 6.83
C GLU A 46 0.20 -14.97 6.06
N GLY A 47 -0.59 -15.28 5.03
CA GLY A 47 -1.56 -14.36 4.43
C GLY A 47 -1.04 -13.24 3.51
N HIS A 48 0.26 -13.11 3.26
CA HIS A 48 0.79 -12.09 2.35
C HIS A 48 0.82 -12.58 0.90
N THR A 49 0.03 -11.93 0.02
CA THR A 49 0.09 -12.10 -1.43
C THR A 49 1.51 -11.80 -1.91
N SER A 50 2.14 -12.76 -2.60
CA SER A 50 3.48 -12.53 -3.17
C SER A 50 3.42 -11.39 -4.20
N ALA A 51 4.52 -10.64 -4.36
CA ALA A 51 4.58 -9.56 -5.35
C ALA A 51 4.26 -10.04 -6.77
N VAL A 52 4.65 -11.27 -7.11
CA VAL A 52 4.33 -11.90 -8.41
C VAL A 52 2.83 -12.14 -8.54
N SER A 53 2.17 -12.67 -7.51
CA SER A 53 0.72 -12.89 -7.53
C SER A 53 -0.04 -11.55 -7.63
N ALA A 54 0.40 -10.53 -6.90
CA ALA A 54 -0.21 -9.19 -6.97
C ALA A 54 -0.05 -8.56 -8.37
N VAL A 55 1.05 -8.82 -9.07
CA VAL A 55 1.24 -8.37 -10.46
C VAL A 55 0.29 -9.11 -11.40
N GLU A 56 0.20 -10.43 -11.31
CA GLU A 56 -0.70 -11.21 -12.17
C GLU A 56 -2.18 -10.87 -11.89
N ASP A 57 -2.56 -10.64 -10.63
CA ASP A 57 -3.89 -10.16 -10.27
C ASP A 57 -4.16 -8.76 -10.84
N ALA A 58 -3.20 -7.83 -10.77
CA ALA A 58 -3.36 -6.51 -11.40
C ALA A 58 -3.54 -6.62 -12.93
N ILE A 59 -2.82 -7.53 -13.60
CA ILE A 59 -2.98 -7.79 -15.04
C ILE A 59 -4.37 -8.38 -15.32
N ALA A 60 -4.82 -9.34 -14.52
CA ALA A 60 -6.14 -9.94 -14.62
C ALA A 60 -7.25 -8.91 -14.43
N PHE A 61 -7.11 -8.01 -13.45
CA PHE A 61 -8.04 -6.91 -13.21
C PHE A 61 -8.20 -6.01 -14.46
N MET A 62 -7.09 -5.57 -15.05
CA MET A 62 -7.11 -4.69 -16.23
C MET A 62 -7.75 -5.39 -17.44
N THR A 63 -7.41 -6.65 -17.68
CA THR A 63 -7.93 -7.44 -18.81
C THR A 63 -9.42 -7.75 -18.68
N LEU A 64 -9.91 -8.02 -17.47
CA LEU A 64 -11.34 -8.15 -17.19
C LEU A 64 -12.13 -6.87 -17.51
N LEU A 65 -11.48 -5.72 -17.43
CA LEU A 65 -12.06 -4.40 -17.73
C LEU A 65 -11.84 -3.95 -19.18
N GLY A 66 -11.47 -4.87 -20.07
CA GLY A 66 -11.41 -4.63 -21.52
C GLY A 66 -10.07 -4.16 -22.05
N TRP A 67 -9.02 -4.12 -21.21
CA TRP A 67 -7.69 -3.78 -21.70
C TRP A 67 -7.08 -4.94 -22.52
N PRO A 68 -6.36 -4.66 -23.62
CA PRO A 68 -5.60 -5.67 -24.34
C PRO A 68 -4.58 -6.35 -23.42
N ALA A 69 -4.55 -7.68 -23.39
CA ALA A 69 -3.71 -8.44 -22.47
C ALA A 69 -2.21 -8.10 -22.56
N ALA A 70 -1.71 -7.86 -23.78
CA ALA A 70 -0.33 -7.44 -24.00
C ALA A 70 -0.03 -6.06 -23.40
N ALA A 71 -0.94 -5.08 -23.58
CA ALA A 71 -0.79 -3.73 -23.05
C ALA A 71 -0.91 -3.70 -21.52
N ALA A 72 -1.87 -4.44 -20.96
CA ALA A 72 -2.02 -4.59 -19.52
C ALA A 72 -0.76 -5.18 -18.88
N ARG A 73 -0.26 -6.30 -19.42
CA ARG A 73 0.97 -6.95 -18.93
C ARG A 73 2.18 -6.03 -18.98
N ALA A 74 2.48 -5.50 -20.16
CA ALA A 74 3.66 -4.65 -20.34
C ALA A 74 3.57 -3.35 -19.53
N GLY A 75 2.37 -2.76 -19.40
CA GLY A 75 2.12 -1.59 -18.57
C GLY A 75 2.35 -1.85 -17.08
N VAL A 76 1.78 -2.93 -16.53
CA VAL A 76 1.97 -3.30 -15.12
C VAL A 76 3.44 -3.62 -14.83
N GLU A 77 4.09 -4.42 -15.68
CA GLU A 77 5.50 -4.79 -15.53
C GLU A 77 6.42 -3.55 -15.56
N HIS A 78 6.17 -2.60 -16.47
CA HIS A 78 6.93 -1.35 -16.54
C HIS A 78 6.76 -0.49 -15.27
N VAL A 79 5.54 -0.41 -14.74
CA VAL A 79 5.27 0.32 -13.49
C VAL A 79 5.98 -0.34 -12.30
N CYS A 80 5.95 -1.67 -12.21
CA CYS A 80 6.70 -2.42 -11.20
C CYS A 80 8.22 -2.22 -11.32
N GLN A 81 8.74 -2.20 -12.54
CA GLN A 81 10.16 -1.92 -12.79
C GLN A 81 10.55 -0.50 -12.37
N ALA A 82 9.68 0.49 -12.60
CA ALA A 82 9.88 1.87 -12.18
C ALA A 82 9.81 2.00 -10.64
N LEU A 83 8.88 1.29 -9.98
CA LEU A 83 8.82 1.22 -8.51
C LEU A 83 10.11 0.65 -7.92
N ALA A 84 10.63 -0.45 -8.48
CA ALA A 84 11.86 -1.07 -8.04
C ALA A 84 13.08 -0.13 -8.15
N ARG A 85 13.09 0.77 -9.14
CA ARG A 85 14.18 1.75 -9.34
C ARG A 85 14.03 3.01 -8.49
N ALA A 86 12.81 3.51 -8.33
CA ALA A 86 12.57 4.81 -7.70
C ALA A 86 12.56 4.76 -6.17
N GLY A 87 12.36 3.58 -5.57
CA GLY A 87 12.35 3.37 -4.11
C GLY A 87 11.17 4.02 -3.38
N SER A 88 10.37 4.85 -4.06
CA SER A 88 9.12 5.39 -3.55
C SER A 88 8.06 5.48 -4.63
N ARG A 89 6.79 5.30 -4.23
CA ARG A 89 5.63 5.38 -5.11
C ARG A 89 5.47 6.75 -5.76
N GLN A 90 5.71 7.82 -4.99
CA GLN A 90 5.62 9.19 -5.49
C GLN A 90 6.68 9.46 -6.55
N SER A 91 7.93 9.05 -6.30
CA SER A 91 9.02 9.20 -7.27
C SER A 91 8.75 8.38 -8.54
N ALA A 92 8.23 7.16 -8.41
CA ALA A 92 7.86 6.34 -9.57
C ALA A 92 6.77 7.02 -10.41
N PHE A 93 5.70 7.52 -9.78
CA PHE A 93 4.63 8.24 -10.47
C PHE A 93 5.14 9.47 -11.22
N GLU A 94 6.04 10.25 -10.59
CA GLU A 94 6.65 11.44 -11.18
C GLU A 94 7.52 11.14 -12.41
N VAL A 95 8.22 10.01 -12.42
CA VAL A 95 9.00 9.54 -13.57
C VAL A 95 8.06 9.06 -14.68
N LEU A 96 7.12 8.16 -14.33
CA LEU A 96 6.22 7.50 -15.28
C LEU A 96 5.29 8.49 -15.99
N ARG A 97 4.77 9.51 -15.28
CA ARG A 97 3.90 10.52 -15.91
C ARG A 97 4.60 11.34 -17.01
N ARG A 98 5.94 11.38 -16.99
CA ARG A 98 6.77 12.06 -17.99
C ARG A 98 7.31 11.12 -19.07
N ASP A 99 7.11 9.81 -18.92
CA ASP A 99 7.65 8.78 -19.81
C ASP A 99 6.80 8.62 -21.09
N ARG A 100 7.00 9.54 -22.04
CA ARG A 100 6.34 9.50 -23.35
C ARG A 100 6.80 8.32 -24.20
N HIS A 101 7.98 7.77 -23.94
CA HIS A 101 8.51 6.66 -24.71
C HIS A 101 7.76 5.37 -24.38
N ALA A 102 7.59 5.06 -23.09
CA ALA A 102 6.80 3.91 -22.67
C ALA A 102 5.33 4.03 -23.12
N GLN A 103 4.76 5.24 -23.01
CA GLN A 103 3.42 5.51 -23.52
C GLN A 103 3.29 5.13 -25.01
N ALA A 104 4.23 5.57 -25.85
CA ALA A 104 4.20 5.28 -27.29
C ALA A 104 4.44 3.80 -27.60
N LEU A 105 5.33 3.13 -26.84
CA LEU A 105 5.63 1.70 -27.03
C LEU A 105 4.40 0.82 -26.73
N LEU A 106 3.57 1.23 -25.78
CA LEU A 106 2.35 0.53 -25.38
C LEU A 106 1.13 0.89 -26.23
N ASP A 107 1.27 1.81 -27.20
CA ASP A 107 0.18 2.36 -28.03
C ASP A 107 -0.98 2.92 -27.18
N LEU A 108 -0.65 3.63 -26.09
CA LEU A 108 -1.61 4.22 -25.17
C LEU A 108 -1.76 5.72 -25.41
N ASP A 109 -2.99 6.22 -25.44
CA ASP A 109 -3.22 7.66 -25.36
C ASP A 109 -2.90 8.21 -23.96
N GLY A 110 -2.98 9.55 -23.81
CA GLY A 110 -2.62 10.20 -22.55
C GLY A 110 -3.60 9.89 -21.41
N GLU A 111 -4.86 9.59 -21.73
CA GLU A 111 -5.90 9.28 -20.77
C GLU A 111 -5.74 7.86 -20.23
N ALA A 112 -5.58 6.88 -21.13
CA ALA A 112 -5.24 5.49 -20.83
C ALA A 112 -3.97 5.41 -19.98
N TRP A 113 -2.89 6.10 -20.38
CA TRP A 113 -1.66 6.12 -19.60
C TRP A 113 -1.87 6.70 -18.20
N SER A 114 -2.58 7.81 -18.09
CA SER A 114 -2.85 8.45 -16.79
C SER A 114 -3.74 7.58 -15.90
N ALA A 115 -4.75 6.91 -16.47
CA ALA A 115 -5.62 5.99 -15.75
C ALA A 115 -4.84 4.79 -15.23
N LEU A 116 -4.02 4.14 -16.06
CA LEU A 116 -3.14 3.04 -15.66
C LEU A 116 -2.28 3.41 -14.44
N LEU A 117 -1.60 4.57 -14.50
CA LEU A 117 -0.75 5.03 -13.40
C LEU A 117 -1.53 5.31 -12.11
N LYS A 118 -2.69 5.97 -12.21
CA LYS A 118 -3.54 6.28 -11.06
C LYS A 118 -4.16 5.02 -10.45
N THR A 119 -4.56 4.05 -11.26
CA THR A 119 -5.09 2.76 -10.81
C THR A 119 -4.02 1.97 -10.07
N LEU A 120 -2.83 1.82 -10.64
CA LEU A 120 -1.77 1.00 -10.07
C LEU A 120 -1.12 1.63 -8.83
N LEU A 121 -0.91 2.95 -8.86
CA LEU A 121 -0.16 3.66 -7.82
C LEU A 121 -1.07 4.42 -6.83
N GLY A 122 -2.35 4.62 -7.16
CA GLY A 122 -3.30 5.38 -6.35
C GLY A 122 -3.07 6.89 -6.42
N ASN A 123 -3.92 7.64 -5.71
CA ASN A 123 -3.75 9.07 -5.56
C ASN A 123 -2.55 9.39 -4.62
N GLN A 124 -1.64 10.24 -5.11
CA GLN A 124 -0.45 10.63 -4.38
C GLN A 124 -0.62 11.84 -3.44
N ALA A 125 -1.83 12.37 -3.30
CA ALA A 125 -2.10 13.47 -2.39
C ALA A 125 -1.73 13.09 -0.94
N PRO A 126 -0.97 13.93 -0.20
CA PRO A 126 -0.41 13.58 1.12
C PRO A 126 -1.44 13.12 2.16
N GLY A 127 -2.71 13.52 2.02
CA GLY A 127 -3.81 13.13 2.92
C GLY A 127 -4.62 11.90 2.48
N MET A 128 -4.37 11.35 1.29
CA MET A 128 -5.18 10.25 0.74
C MET A 128 -4.53 8.87 0.94
N SER A 129 -3.27 8.78 1.36
CA SER A 129 -2.52 7.51 1.43
C SER A 129 -3.18 6.41 2.29
N ALA A 130 -4.04 6.78 3.23
CA ALA A 130 -4.78 5.82 4.08
C ALA A 130 -6.14 5.42 3.50
N THR A 131 -6.63 6.06 2.44
CA THR A 131 -7.93 5.77 1.83
C THR A 131 -7.79 4.76 0.70
N THR A 132 -8.88 4.07 0.38
CA THR A 132 -8.95 3.13 -0.76
C THR A 132 -8.55 3.81 -2.07
N ALA A 133 -8.95 5.06 -2.30
CA ALA A 133 -8.59 5.83 -3.50
C ALA A 133 -7.11 6.29 -3.52
N GLY A 134 -6.48 6.46 -2.35
CA GLY A 134 -5.06 6.76 -2.28
C GLY A 134 -4.15 5.53 -2.27
N ARG A 135 -4.70 4.33 -2.02
CA ARG A 135 -3.98 3.06 -2.17
C ARG A 135 -4.22 2.52 -3.58
N GLY A 136 -3.21 2.55 -4.44
CA GLY A 136 -3.29 1.90 -5.74
C GLY A 136 -3.50 0.40 -5.62
N ILE A 137 -4.00 -0.24 -6.69
CA ILE A 137 -4.36 -1.67 -6.64
C ILE A 137 -3.17 -2.57 -6.29
N LEU A 138 -1.94 -2.18 -6.65
CA LEU A 138 -0.74 -2.95 -6.28
C LEU A 138 -0.56 -3.03 -4.76
N LEU A 139 -0.75 -1.91 -4.05
CA LEU A 139 -0.66 -1.91 -2.59
C LEU A 139 -1.85 -2.66 -1.98
N ARG A 140 -3.05 -2.50 -2.53
CA ARG A 140 -4.27 -3.18 -2.09
C ARG A 140 -4.13 -4.71 -2.16
N LEU A 141 -3.62 -5.22 -3.28
CA LEU A 141 -3.36 -6.66 -3.48
C LEU A 141 -2.27 -7.18 -2.52
N LEU A 142 -1.21 -6.40 -2.29
CA LEU A 142 -0.12 -6.77 -1.36
C LEU A 142 -0.59 -6.82 0.11
N ILE A 143 -1.57 -6.01 0.50
CA ILE A 143 -2.17 -6.04 1.85
C ILE A 143 -3.30 -7.07 1.98
N GLY A 144 -3.51 -7.92 0.96
CA GLY A 144 -4.45 -9.04 1.00
C GLY A 144 -5.84 -8.75 0.44
N GLU A 145 -6.06 -7.60 -0.20
CA GLU A 145 -7.31 -7.37 -0.92
C GLU A 145 -7.37 -8.28 -2.15
N THR A 146 -8.55 -8.83 -2.45
CA THR A 146 -8.73 -9.80 -3.54
C THR A 146 -9.35 -9.16 -4.78
N LEU A 147 -9.16 -9.78 -5.95
CA LEU A 147 -9.74 -9.32 -7.22
C LEU A 147 -11.25 -9.04 -7.14
N PRO A 148 -12.08 -9.92 -6.53
CA PRO A 148 -13.51 -9.64 -6.38
C PRO A 148 -13.80 -8.36 -5.60
N VAL A 149 -13.02 -8.04 -4.56
CA VAL A 149 -13.21 -6.81 -3.78
C VAL A 149 -12.86 -5.58 -4.63
N LEU A 150 -11.78 -5.65 -5.41
CA LEU A 150 -11.42 -4.58 -6.35
C LEU A 150 -12.52 -4.35 -7.41
N LEU A 151 -13.17 -5.42 -7.87
CA LEU A 151 -14.26 -5.34 -8.85
C LEU A 151 -15.58 -4.80 -8.28
N HIS A 152 -15.74 -4.71 -6.95
CA HIS A 152 -16.88 -4.03 -6.31
C HIS A 152 -16.66 -2.52 -6.13
N ASP A 153 -15.47 -2.01 -6.45
CA ASP A 153 -15.16 -0.58 -6.41
C ASP A 153 -15.59 0.05 -7.76
N ASP A 154 -16.84 0.50 -7.83
CA ASP A 154 -17.47 0.99 -9.07
C ASP A 154 -16.68 2.14 -9.71
N ASP A 155 -16.13 3.06 -8.90
CA ASP A 155 -15.34 4.19 -9.40
C ASP A 155 -14.02 3.72 -10.01
N LEU A 156 -13.36 2.74 -9.38
CA LEU A 156 -12.15 2.11 -9.91
C LEU A 156 -12.43 1.37 -11.23
N VAL A 157 -13.49 0.56 -11.24
CA VAL A 157 -13.93 -0.21 -12.41
C VAL A 157 -14.26 0.73 -13.57
N LEU A 158 -15.05 1.77 -13.31
CA LEU A 158 -15.45 2.75 -14.32
C LEU A 158 -14.23 3.50 -14.88
N THR A 159 -13.31 3.93 -14.01
CA THR A 159 -12.08 4.64 -14.42
C THR A 159 -11.24 3.80 -15.38
N VAL A 160 -11.07 2.51 -15.09
CA VAL A 160 -10.22 1.62 -15.88
C VAL A 160 -10.92 1.19 -17.17
N ALA A 161 -12.22 0.89 -17.11
CA ALA A 161 -12.99 0.47 -18.27
C ALA A 161 -13.13 1.60 -19.31
N LEU A 162 -13.40 2.84 -18.89
CA LEU A 162 -13.48 3.98 -19.80
C LEU A 162 -12.14 4.26 -20.49
N ALA A 163 -11.04 4.07 -19.76
CA ALA A 163 -9.69 4.30 -20.25
C ALA A 163 -9.11 3.14 -21.09
N ALA A 164 -9.87 2.06 -21.33
CA ALA A 164 -9.39 0.91 -22.09
C ALA A 164 -9.07 1.29 -23.55
N PRO A 165 -7.88 0.96 -24.07
CA PRO A 165 -7.51 1.32 -25.44
C PRO A 165 -8.50 0.74 -26.47
N GLY A 166 -9.10 1.63 -27.28
CA GLY A 166 -10.09 1.24 -28.29
C GLY A 166 -11.55 1.43 -27.89
N SER A 167 -11.86 1.78 -26.64
CA SER A 167 -13.22 2.14 -26.20
C SER A 167 -13.73 3.44 -26.85
N GLY A 168 -12.83 4.33 -27.29
CA GLY A 168 -13.14 5.65 -27.83
C GLY A 168 -13.13 5.80 -29.36
N ARG A 169 -13.03 4.72 -30.15
CA ARG A 169 -13.15 4.81 -31.62
C ARG A 169 -14.57 4.49 -32.06
N SER A 170 -15.46 5.48 -31.96
CA SER A 170 -16.69 5.57 -32.75
C SER A 170 -16.76 6.88 -33.51
#